data_AF-A0A6N4QSA4-F1
#
_entry.id   AF-A0A6N4QSA4-F1
#
_cell.length_a   1.000
_cell.length_b   1.000
_cell.length_c   1.000
_cell.angle_alpha   90.00
_cell.angle_beta   90.00
_cell.angle_gamma   90.00
#
_symmetry.space_group_name_H-M   'P 1'
#
loop_
_entity.id
_entity.type
_entity.pdbx_description
1 polymer ?
#
loop_
_entity_poly.entity_id
_entity_poly.type
_entity_poly.pdbx_seq_one_letter_code
_entity_poly.pdbx_strand_id
1 'polypeptide(L)'
;MEYLQKTKREMDIITSIEQKNHVITKYLLEKELTFKIDPFDRKAVIKKILEGGEKILVQLSNVEDSPEDNSFILYMILAKYIQIECILLQKLEKSIFALKVDKLAIARKNRNAQRFPVKPGSVYITNVVSSKTVIEANMFNIPTLVKVNFEDYKNRLKQRTKDIVNIDTFRPGLDRKFEIVKKTFKYLLIENTQDANSYKSDTQGRINYEREVDDDLTSCFKKYKDQKIISELIVPIIYTNHQDEQIPIGYFLIQSKDQNLTEAYAKEIQIQAKDMVERIKESNTMKTTERFQILEASKDGIKVKIDHPHLIETLPKQDAFVFDIFFKMQAPFTVHGLIRWFTKDANNHLILGIELSGKSDLPGERARYESNIAALNKEQSASLK
;
A
#
# COMPACT_ATOMS: atom_id res chain seq x y z
N MET A 1 2.91 21.87 -1.48
CA MET A 1 3.56 20.57 -1.76
C MET A 1 2.79 19.47 -1.05
N GLU A 2 2.49 18.36 -1.72
CA GLU A 2 1.64 17.28 -1.19
C GLU A 2 2.49 16.26 -0.41
N TYR A 3 2.60 16.43 0.91
CA TYR A 3 3.13 15.40 1.81
C TYR A 3 2.01 14.45 2.22
N LEU A 4 2.11 13.17 1.87
CA LEU A 4 1.14 12.16 2.26
C LEU A 4 1.81 11.03 3.05
N GLN A 5 1.29 10.81 4.26
CA GLN A 5 1.71 9.72 5.13
C GLN A 5 0.73 8.55 5.01
N LYS A 6 1.18 7.42 4.44
CA LYS A 6 0.34 6.23 4.22
C LYS A 6 0.02 5.49 5.50
N THR A 7 1.02 5.29 6.36
CA THR A 7 0.84 4.64 7.65
C THR A 7 0.88 5.67 8.77
N LYS A 8 -0.24 5.86 9.47
CA LYS A 8 -0.29 6.73 10.64
C LYS A 8 0.61 6.16 11.74
N ARG A 9 1.44 7.03 12.31
CA ARG A 9 2.27 6.66 13.47
C ARG A 9 1.38 6.57 14.70
N GLU A 10 1.52 5.49 15.45
CA GLU A 10 0.90 5.37 16.77
C GLU A 10 1.52 6.37 17.74
N MET A 11 0.70 7.25 18.31
CA MET A 11 1.14 8.30 19.21
C MET A 11 0.20 8.41 20.40
N ASP A 12 0.78 8.75 21.55
CA ASP A 12 0.04 9.17 22.73
C ASP A 12 -0.13 10.68 22.71
N ILE A 13 -1.38 11.11 22.83
CA ILE A 13 -1.75 12.53 22.86
C ILE A 13 -1.66 13.00 24.30
N ILE A 14 -0.84 14.03 24.54
CA ILE A 14 -0.71 14.65 25.85
C ILE A 14 -1.81 15.71 25.99
N THR A 15 -2.79 15.45 26.84
CA THR A 15 -3.95 16.34 27.06
C THR A 15 -3.77 17.27 28.25
N SER A 16 -3.12 16.82 29.33
CA SER A 16 -2.90 17.61 30.54
C SER A 16 -1.92 18.77 30.31
N ILE A 17 -2.29 19.97 30.78
CA ILE A 17 -1.46 21.19 30.72
C ILE A 17 -0.13 20.97 31.45
N GLU A 18 -0.15 20.38 32.65
CA GLU A 18 1.08 20.10 33.42
C GLU A 18 2.03 19.18 32.65
N GLN A 19 1.48 18.14 32.01
CA GLN A 19 2.26 17.21 31.21
C GLN A 19 2.79 17.87 29.93
N LYS A 20 1.98 18.70 29.25
CA LYS A 20 2.43 19.50 28.10
C LYS A 20 3.60 20.39 28.50
N ASN A 21 3.46 21.15 29.59
CA ASN A 21 4.52 22.01 30.12
C ASN A 21 5.81 21.21 30.38
N HIS A 22 5.69 20.07 31.07
CA HIS A 22 6.82 19.21 31.39
C HIS A 22 7.56 18.75 30.14
N VAL A 23 6.81 18.24 29.14
CA VAL A 23 7.41 17.71 27.90
C VAL A 23 8.11 18.82 27.11
N ILE A 24 7.46 19.97 26.94
CA ILE A 24 8.05 21.09 26.19
C ILE A 24 9.30 21.59 26.92
N THR A 25 9.21 21.84 28.24
CA THR A 25 10.33 22.34 29.05
C THR A 25 11.53 21.40 29.01
N LYS A 26 11.29 20.10 29.21
CA LYS A 26 12.37 19.12 29.37
C LYS A 26 13.02 18.69 28.06
N TYR A 27 12.23 18.59 26.99
CA TYR A 27 12.68 17.95 25.76
C TYR A 27 12.78 18.87 24.54
N LEU A 28 12.04 19.98 24.52
CA LEU A 28 11.89 20.80 23.29
C LEU A 28 12.35 22.26 23.45
N LEU A 29 12.33 22.79 24.68
CA LEU A 29 12.80 24.14 24.97
C LEU A 29 14.28 24.29 24.60
N GLU A 30 14.58 25.36 23.88
CA GLU A 30 15.91 25.66 23.32
C GLU A 30 16.49 24.58 22.40
N LYS A 31 15.67 23.61 21.97
CA LYS A 31 16.03 22.63 20.96
C LYS A 31 15.54 23.07 19.59
N GLU A 32 16.23 22.58 18.56
CA GLU A 32 15.84 22.79 17.18
C GLU A 32 14.80 21.74 16.76
N LEU A 33 13.63 22.22 16.33
CA LEU A 33 12.54 21.43 15.78
C LEU A 33 12.47 21.66 14.27
N THR A 34 12.08 20.62 13.55
CA THR A 34 11.91 20.64 12.10
C THR A 34 10.44 20.82 11.74
N PHE A 35 10.16 21.63 10.73
CA PHE A 35 8.81 21.70 10.17
C PHE A 35 8.46 20.38 9.49
N LYS A 36 7.24 19.87 9.70
CA LYS A 36 6.73 18.68 9.01
C LYS A 36 6.23 19.02 7.62
N ILE A 37 7.07 19.69 6.84
CA ILE A 37 6.83 20.11 5.46
C ILE A 37 8.11 19.76 4.71
N ASP A 38 7.97 19.15 3.52
CA ASP A 38 9.13 18.90 2.66
C ASP A 38 9.47 20.17 1.85
N PRO A 39 10.76 20.49 1.62
CA PRO A 39 11.94 19.84 2.19
C PRO A 39 11.99 20.01 3.72
N PHE A 40 12.30 18.93 4.44
CA PHE A 40 12.38 18.91 5.92
C PHE A 40 13.64 19.62 6.45
N ASP A 41 13.97 20.77 5.87
CA ASP A 41 15.14 21.59 6.17
C ASP A 41 14.82 22.80 7.04
N ARG A 42 13.57 23.31 6.94
CA ARG A 42 13.08 24.42 7.76
C ARG A 42 13.10 24.06 9.24
N LYS A 43 13.65 24.97 10.04
CA LYS A 43 13.93 24.75 11.46
C LYS A 43 13.48 25.92 12.33
N ALA A 44 13.03 25.60 13.54
CA ALA A 44 12.63 26.58 14.55
C ALA A 44 13.07 26.14 15.94
N VAL A 45 13.31 27.11 16.82
CA VAL A 45 13.68 26.89 18.22
C VAL A 45 12.61 27.47 19.13
N ILE A 46 12.13 26.69 20.09
CA ILE A 46 11.24 27.20 21.14
C ILE A 46 12.08 28.03 22.11
N LYS A 47 11.79 29.33 22.21
CA LYS A 47 12.49 30.28 23.08
C LYS A 47 11.79 30.50 24.41
N LYS A 48 10.47 30.41 24.43
CA LYS A 48 9.69 30.66 25.64
C LYS A 48 8.43 29.82 25.66
N ILE A 49 8.05 29.40 26.87
CA ILE A 49 6.79 28.71 27.17
C ILE A 49 5.90 29.70 27.91
N LEU A 50 4.64 29.76 27.51
CA LEU A 50 3.61 30.63 28.07
C LEU A 50 2.39 29.77 28.43
N GLU A 51 1.61 30.20 29.41
CA GLU A 51 0.33 29.56 29.78
C GLU A 51 0.46 28.03 29.98
N GLY A 52 1.49 27.60 30.73
CA GLY A 52 1.68 26.17 31.04
C GLY A 52 1.89 25.28 29.81
N GLY A 53 2.40 25.81 28.70
CA GLY A 53 2.65 25.04 27.48
C GLY A 53 1.50 25.06 26.47
N GLU A 54 0.44 25.80 26.73
CA GLU A 54 -0.62 26.07 25.73
C GLU A 54 -0.17 27.09 24.67
N LYS A 55 0.81 27.94 25.00
CA LYS A 55 1.42 28.89 24.08
C LYS A 55 2.93 28.81 24.11
N ILE A 56 3.56 29.00 22.96
CA ILE A 56 5.01 29.01 22.82
C ILE A 56 5.46 30.19 21.95
N LEU A 57 6.63 30.73 22.26
CA LEU A 57 7.36 31.60 21.36
C LEU A 57 8.42 30.79 20.64
N VAL A 58 8.37 30.77 19.32
CA VAL A 58 9.39 30.13 18.48
C VAL A 58 10.15 31.17 17.69
N GLN A 59 11.44 30.91 17.49
CA GLN A 59 12.31 31.65 16.60
C GLN A 59 12.68 30.76 15.41
N LEU A 60 12.49 31.24 14.18
CA LEU A 60 12.96 30.55 12.98
C LEU A 60 14.48 30.62 12.87
N SER A 61 15.09 29.53 12.41
CA SER A 61 16.52 29.50 12.10
C SER A 61 16.85 30.32 10.85
N ASN A 62 15.93 30.38 9.88
CA ASN A 62 16.01 31.25 8.71
C ASN A 62 14.70 32.06 8.55
N VAL A 63 14.81 33.36 8.30
CA VAL A 63 13.66 34.29 8.20
C VAL A 63 12.77 33.94 7.01
N GLU A 64 13.36 33.41 5.94
CA GLU A 64 12.66 33.01 4.71
C GLU A 64 11.80 31.75 4.92
N ASP A 65 12.01 30.99 5.99
CA ASP A 65 11.27 29.77 6.30
C ASP A 65 9.88 30.03 6.92
N SER A 66 9.40 31.28 6.87
CA SER A 66 8.14 31.65 7.51
C SER A 66 6.98 30.78 7.00
N PRO A 67 6.15 30.23 7.91
CA PRO A 67 5.04 29.37 7.50
C PRO A 67 4.01 30.18 6.70
N GLU A 68 3.61 29.63 5.56
CA GLU A 68 2.55 30.19 4.70
C GLU A 68 1.16 29.95 5.32
N ASP A 69 0.98 28.78 5.95
CA ASP A 69 -0.25 28.38 6.61
C ASP A 69 -0.32 28.84 8.07
N ASN A 70 -1.55 29.12 8.53
CA ASN A 70 -1.82 29.45 9.93
C ASN A 70 -1.70 28.23 10.87
N SER A 71 -1.70 27.01 10.34
CA SER A 71 -1.53 25.79 11.12
C SER A 71 -0.40 24.95 10.54
N PHE A 72 0.54 24.52 11.37
CA PHE A 72 1.68 23.71 10.94
C PHE A 72 2.15 22.79 12.06
N ILE A 73 2.98 21.82 11.71
CA ILE A 73 3.50 20.84 12.67
C ILE A 73 5.01 21.04 12.80
N LEU A 74 5.47 21.18 14.03
CA LEU A 74 6.89 21.07 14.38
C LEU A 74 7.15 19.71 14.98
N TYR A 75 8.28 19.10 14.66
CA TYR A 75 8.66 17.83 15.26
C TYR A 75 10.15 17.78 15.60
N MET A 76 10.47 16.92 16.56
CA MET A 76 11.84 16.56 16.87
C MET A 76 11.93 15.04 16.98
N ILE A 77 13.06 14.48 16.55
CA ILE A 77 13.36 13.06 16.74
C ILE A 77 14.50 12.95 17.75
N LEU A 78 14.16 12.49 18.96
CA LEU A 78 15.11 12.06 19.98
C LEU A 78 15.16 10.51 19.97
N ALA A 79 15.14 9.86 21.13
CA ALA A 79 14.81 8.43 21.23
C ALA A 79 13.37 8.14 20.75
N LYS A 80 12.44 9.07 21.02
CA LYS A 80 11.06 9.06 20.54
C LYS A 80 10.83 10.24 19.60
N TYR A 81 9.90 10.06 18.66
CA TYR A 81 9.37 11.15 17.86
C TYR A 81 8.38 11.95 18.70
N ILE A 82 8.58 13.26 18.75
CA ILE A 82 7.67 14.21 19.41
C ILE A 82 7.22 15.20 18.35
N GLN A 83 5.91 15.44 18.27
CA GLN A 83 5.35 16.47 17.41
C GLN A 83 4.44 17.42 18.18
N ILE A 84 4.43 18.67 17.73
CA ILE A 84 3.55 19.72 18.19
C ILE A 84 2.78 20.24 16.97
N GLU A 85 1.45 20.16 17.03
CA GLU A 85 0.56 20.82 16.09
C GLU A 85 0.30 22.24 16.61
N CYS A 86 0.69 23.23 15.82
CA CYS A 86 0.73 24.62 16.19
C CYS A 86 -0.25 25.44 15.35
N ILE A 87 -0.85 26.46 15.97
CA ILE A 87 -1.65 27.48 15.30
C ILE A 87 -0.95 28.83 15.51
N LEU A 88 -0.67 29.55 14.44
CA LEU A 88 -0.08 30.88 14.48
C LEU A 88 -1.06 31.87 15.12
N LEU A 89 -0.65 32.50 16.20
CA LEU A 89 -1.43 33.55 16.86
C LEU A 89 -0.97 34.94 16.42
N GLN A 90 0.33 35.18 16.46
CA GLN A 90 0.90 36.50 16.18
C GLN A 90 2.33 36.39 15.63
N LYS A 91 2.64 37.22 14.63
CA LYS A 91 4.02 37.48 14.19
C LYS A 91 4.54 38.66 15.01
N LEU A 92 5.53 38.44 15.88
CA LEU A 92 6.06 39.49 16.76
C LEU A 92 7.20 40.25 16.07
N GLU A 93 8.15 39.50 15.52
CA GLU A 93 9.30 40.03 14.77
C GLU A 93 9.49 39.23 13.48
N LYS A 94 10.45 39.62 12.63
CA LYS A 94 10.73 38.93 11.36
C LYS A 94 10.98 37.42 11.53
N SER A 95 11.56 36.98 12.66
CA SER A 95 11.86 35.57 12.94
C SER A 95 11.13 35.00 14.15
N ILE A 96 10.34 35.78 14.90
CA ILE A 96 9.73 35.34 16.15
C ILE A 96 8.20 35.30 16.04
N PHE A 97 7.64 34.14 16.39
CA PHE A 97 6.22 33.86 16.28
C PHE A 97 5.66 33.37 17.61
N ALA A 98 4.48 33.89 17.97
CA ALA A 98 3.66 33.36 19.05
C ALA A 98 2.68 32.32 18.50
N LEU A 99 2.74 31.11 19.03
CA LEU A 99 1.93 29.98 18.59
C LEU A 99 1.10 29.43 19.73
N LYS A 100 -0.12 29.00 19.42
CA LYS A 100 -0.90 28.10 20.26
C LYS A 100 -0.48 26.66 19.99
N VAL A 101 -0.26 25.90 21.05
CA VAL A 101 -0.06 24.45 21.00
C VAL A 101 -1.42 23.78 21.02
N ASP A 102 -1.93 23.45 19.84
CA ASP A 102 -3.22 22.78 19.72
C ASP A 102 -3.11 21.33 20.21
N LYS A 103 -2.05 20.64 19.79
CA LYS A 103 -1.82 19.25 20.16
C LYS A 103 -0.35 18.92 20.33
N LEU A 104 -0.05 18.14 21.35
CA LEU A 104 1.26 17.56 21.61
C LEU A 104 1.13 16.04 21.59
N ALA A 105 1.96 15.38 20.79
CA ALA A 105 1.92 13.94 20.66
C ALA A 105 3.32 13.33 20.68
N ILE A 106 3.45 12.19 21.37
CA ILE A 106 4.71 11.44 21.49
C ILE A 106 4.49 10.05 20.88
N ALA A 107 5.41 9.59 20.05
CA ALA A 107 5.33 8.25 19.50
C ALA A 107 5.40 7.18 20.60
N ARG A 108 4.53 6.16 20.49
CA ARG A 108 4.54 5.02 21.43
C ARG A 108 5.85 4.25 21.39
N LYS A 109 6.35 4.02 20.17
CA LYS A 109 7.58 3.28 19.89
C LYS A 109 8.76 4.24 19.72
N ASN A 110 9.92 3.80 20.21
CA ASN A 110 11.20 4.45 19.95
C ASN A 110 11.57 4.32 18.46
N ARG A 111 12.51 5.14 18.03
CA ARG A 111 13.15 4.96 16.73
C ARG A 111 14.07 3.74 16.78
N ASN A 112 13.87 2.79 15.86
CA ASN A 112 14.66 1.57 15.80
C ASN A 112 16.07 1.78 15.22
N ALA A 113 16.22 2.68 14.25
CA ALA A 113 17.49 2.90 13.56
C ALA A 113 17.76 4.37 13.21
N GLN A 114 19.00 4.81 13.46
CA GLN A 114 19.51 6.12 13.02
C GLN A 114 19.59 6.16 11.48
N ARG A 115 19.30 7.32 10.88
CA ARG A 115 19.49 7.56 9.44
C ARG A 115 20.78 8.32 9.21
N PHE A 116 21.44 7.98 8.12
CA PHE A 116 22.67 8.58 7.65
C PHE A 116 22.44 9.12 6.24
N PRO A 117 22.83 10.37 5.95
CA PRO A 117 22.81 10.90 4.59
C PRO A 117 23.78 10.10 3.71
N VAL A 118 23.39 9.93 2.45
CA VAL A 118 24.14 9.16 1.47
C VAL A 118 24.71 10.10 0.42
N LYS A 119 26.03 9.98 0.16
CA LYS A 119 26.69 10.76 -0.89
C LYS A 119 26.15 10.35 -2.27
N PRO A 120 25.90 11.30 -3.19
CA PRO A 120 25.45 10.96 -4.54
C PRO A 120 26.37 9.92 -5.22
N GLY A 121 25.77 8.87 -5.79
CA GLY A 121 26.49 7.84 -6.53
C GLY A 121 27.17 6.74 -5.69
N SER A 122 27.22 6.84 -4.36
CA SER A 122 27.80 5.78 -3.52
C SER A 122 26.83 4.61 -3.31
N VAL A 123 25.54 4.92 -3.17
CA VAL A 123 24.44 3.96 -3.06
C VAL A 123 23.24 4.47 -3.86
N TYR A 124 22.59 3.58 -4.59
CA TYR A 124 21.38 3.89 -5.36
C TYR A 124 20.43 2.69 -5.33
N ILE A 125 19.15 2.93 -5.63
CA ILE A 125 18.24 1.85 -5.97
C ILE A 125 18.16 1.66 -7.48
N THR A 126 17.92 0.44 -7.92
CA THR A 126 17.72 0.10 -9.33
C THR A 126 16.80 -1.11 -9.45
N ASN A 127 16.52 -1.58 -10.67
CA ASN A 127 15.67 -2.73 -10.93
C ASN A 127 14.32 -2.65 -10.21
N VAL A 128 13.69 -1.47 -10.24
CA VAL A 128 12.40 -1.23 -9.59
C VAL A 128 11.34 -2.05 -10.32
N VAL A 129 10.74 -3.00 -9.60
CA VAL A 129 9.62 -3.82 -10.06
C VAL A 129 8.36 -3.36 -9.32
N SER A 130 7.39 -2.88 -10.09
CA SER A 130 6.14 -2.29 -9.58
C SER A 130 4.96 -2.62 -10.49
N SER A 131 3.74 -2.40 -10.02
CA SER A 131 2.54 -2.57 -10.84
C SER A 131 2.32 -1.37 -11.78
N LYS A 132 1.81 -1.60 -13.00
CA LYS A 132 1.41 -0.54 -13.93
C LYS A 132 0.12 0.13 -13.44
N THR A 133 -0.82 -0.68 -12.97
CA THR A 133 -2.11 -0.23 -12.42
C THR A 133 -2.37 -0.93 -11.09
N VAL A 134 -2.94 -0.22 -10.12
CA VAL A 134 -3.38 -0.83 -8.86
C VAL A 134 -4.70 -1.56 -9.09
N ILE A 135 -4.77 -2.82 -8.66
CA ILE A 135 -5.97 -3.64 -8.75
C ILE A 135 -6.63 -3.69 -7.36
N GLU A 136 -7.92 -3.34 -7.25
CA GLU A 136 -8.69 -3.22 -6.01
C GLU A 136 -10.06 -3.90 -6.13
N ALA A 137 -10.62 -4.33 -4.99
CA ALA A 137 -11.87 -5.11 -4.93
C ALA A 137 -13.14 -4.30 -5.26
N ASN A 138 -13.08 -2.96 -5.12
CA ASN A 138 -14.22 -2.05 -5.24
C ASN A 138 -14.29 -1.32 -6.60
N MET A 139 -13.61 -1.84 -7.62
CA MET A 139 -13.50 -1.11 -8.87
C MET A 139 -14.81 -1.05 -9.66
N PHE A 140 -15.43 0.13 -9.63
CA PHE A 140 -16.37 0.57 -10.66
C PHE A 140 -15.71 0.58 -12.06
N ASN A 141 -14.38 0.71 -12.13
CA ASN A 141 -13.61 0.77 -13.38
C ASN A 141 -12.51 -0.28 -13.44
N ILE A 142 -12.82 -1.45 -14.00
CA ILE A 142 -11.84 -2.52 -14.15
C ILE A 142 -10.82 -2.20 -15.25
N PRO A 143 -9.51 -2.34 -15.00
CA PRO A 143 -8.48 -1.96 -15.96
C PRO A 143 -8.64 -2.67 -17.30
N THR A 144 -8.36 -1.97 -18.40
CA THR A 144 -8.46 -2.53 -19.76
C THR A 144 -7.67 -3.83 -19.91
N LEU A 145 -6.51 -3.92 -19.24
CA LEU A 145 -5.70 -5.14 -19.22
C LEU A 145 -6.47 -6.37 -18.72
N VAL A 146 -7.28 -6.22 -17.66
CA VAL A 146 -8.10 -7.31 -17.11
C VAL A 146 -9.20 -7.68 -18.09
N LYS A 147 -9.89 -6.68 -18.67
CA LYS A 147 -10.97 -6.89 -19.64
C LYS A 147 -10.50 -7.64 -20.89
N VAL A 148 -9.33 -7.29 -21.42
CA VAL A 148 -8.72 -7.98 -22.58
C VAL A 148 -8.43 -9.44 -22.23
N ASN A 149 -7.85 -9.72 -21.06
CA ASN A 149 -7.61 -11.11 -20.63
C ASN A 149 -8.91 -11.90 -20.46
N PHE A 150 -9.96 -11.30 -19.90
CA PHE A 150 -11.26 -11.96 -19.76
C PHE A 150 -11.86 -12.32 -21.13
N GLU A 151 -11.80 -11.40 -22.09
CA GLU A 151 -12.33 -11.62 -23.44
C GLU A 151 -11.53 -12.70 -24.19
N ASP A 152 -10.20 -12.71 -24.06
CA ASP A 152 -9.34 -13.75 -24.64
C ASP A 152 -9.69 -15.15 -24.12
N TYR A 153 -9.81 -15.32 -22.81
CA TYR A 153 -10.17 -16.60 -22.20
C TYR A 153 -11.61 -17.02 -22.55
N LYS A 154 -12.53 -16.06 -22.60
CA LYS A 154 -13.94 -16.30 -22.97
C LYS A 154 -14.01 -16.84 -24.40
N ASN A 155 -13.27 -16.24 -25.33
CA ASN A 155 -13.23 -16.68 -26.73
C ASN A 155 -12.58 -18.06 -26.88
N ARG A 156 -11.49 -18.35 -26.13
CA ARG A 156 -10.86 -19.68 -26.13
C ARG A 156 -11.80 -20.77 -25.60
N LEU A 157 -12.54 -20.50 -24.53
CA LEU A 157 -13.49 -21.46 -23.96
C LEU A 157 -14.67 -21.71 -24.91
N LYS A 158 -15.24 -20.65 -25.50
CA LYS A 158 -16.33 -20.77 -26.49
C LYS A 158 -15.97 -21.61 -27.71
N GLN A 159 -14.70 -21.70 -28.07
CA GLN A 159 -14.25 -22.57 -29.17
C GLN A 159 -14.20 -24.06 -28.80
N ARG A 160 -14.18 -24.38 -27.49
CA ARG A 160 -14.00 -25.74 -26.98
C ARG A 160 -15.29 -26.38 -26.47
N THR A 161 -16.32 -25.59 -26.18
CA THR A 161 -17.61 -26.08 -25.69
C THR A 161 -18.78 -25.41 -26.41
N LYS A 162 -19.92 -26.11 -26.45
CA LYS A 162 -21.21 -25.57 -26.88
C LYS A 162 -21.96 -24.88 -25.73
N ASP A 163 -21.45 -24.98 -24.51
CA ASP A 163 -22.05 -24.37 -23.33
C ASP A 163 -22.04 -22.84 -23.41
N ILE A 164 -22.95 -22.20 -22.68
CA ILE A 164 -22.98 -20.75 -22.55
C ILE A 164 -21.86 -20.34 -21.61
N VAL A 165 -20.83 -19.71 -22.16
CA VAL A 165 -19.68 -19.21 -21.41
C VAL A 165 -19.73 -17.69 -21.29
N ASN A 166 -19.67 -17.20 -20.05
CA ASN A 166 -19.42 -15.80 -19.75
C ASN A 166 -18.25 -15.67 -18.77
N ILE A 167 -17.34 -14.74 -19.05
CA ILE A 167 -16.32 -14.30 -18.11
C ILE A 167 -16.53 -12.81 -17.95
N ASP A 168 -16.84 -12.39 -16.73
CA ASP A 168 -17.15 -10.99 -16.44
C ASP A 168 -16.80 -10.68 -14.99
N THR A 169 -17.10 -9.46 -14.61
CA THR A 169 -16.64 -8.80 -13.41
C THR A 169 -17.74 -8.79 -12.36
N PHE A 170 -17.36 -8.83 -11.09
CA PHE A 170 -18.34 -8.68 -10.01
C PHE A 170 -18.83 -7.25 -9.93
N ARG A 171 -20.05 -6.99 -10.38
CA ARG A 171 -20.70 -5.68 -10.39
C ARG A 171 -21.94 -5.67 -9.47
N PRO A 172 -22.33 -4.50 -8.93
CA PRO A 172 -23.58 -4.39 -8.17
C PRO A 172 -24.78 -4.86 -8.99
N GLY A 173 -25.75 -5.49 -8.33
CA GLY A 173 -27.01 -5.94 -8.94
C GLY A 173 -26.96 -7.31 -9.63
N LEU A 174 -25.88 -8.08 -9.46
CA LEU A 174 -25.87 -9.49 -9.84
C LEU A 174 -26.76 -10.34 -8.90
N ASP A 175 -27.19 -11.51 -9.38
CA ASP A 175 -27.96 -12.47 -8.59
C ASP A 175 -27.22 -12.84 -7.29
N ARG A 176 -27.97 -13.14 -6.22
CA ARG A 176 -27.44 -13.43 -4.87
C ARG A 176 -26.30 -14.44 -4.85
N LYS A 177 -26.39 -15.49 -5.66
CA LYS A 177 -25.34 -16.51 -5.82
C LYS A 177 -23.97 -15.92 -6.19
N PHE A 178 -23.90 -14.88 -7.02
CA PHE A 178 -22.63 -14.23 -7.37
C PHE A 178 -22.04 -13.46 -6.20
N GLU A 179 -22.87 -12.81 -5.40
CA GLU A 179 -22.43 -12.12 -4.17
C GLU A 179 -21.87 -13.11 -3.15
N ILE A 180 -22.49 -14.28 -3.01
CA ILE A 180 -21.97 -15.35 -2.15
C ILE A 180 -20.64 -15.89 -2.68
N VAL A 181 -20.52 -16.16 -3.98
CA VAL A 181 -19.24 -16.55 -4.63
C VAL A 181 -18.16 -15.51 -4.37
N LYS A 182 -18.47 -14.22 -4.59
CA LYS A 182 -17.55 -13.11 -4.36
C LYS A 182 -17.09 -13.03 -2.90
N LYS A 183 -18.00 -13.17 -1.95
CA LYS A 183 -17.72 -13.02 -0.51
C LYS A 183 -16.98 -14.23 0.07
N THR A 184 -17.29 -15.43 -0.38
CA THR A 184 -16.75 -16.68 0.18
C THR A 184 -15.50 -17.18 -0.52
N PHE A 185 -15.20 -16.68 -1.72
CA PHE A 185 -14.13 -17.17 -2.61
C PHE A 185 -14.28 -18.64 -3.02
N LYS A 186 -15.44 -19.24 -2.75
CA LYS A 186 -15.80 -20.60 -3.14
C LYS A 186 -16.44 -20.60 -4.53
N TYR A 187 -16.31 -21.71 -5.24
CA TYR A 187 -17.04 -21.92 -6.50
C TYR A 187 -18.43 -22.50 -6.22
N LEU A 188 -19.37 -22.25 -7.12
CA LEU A 188 -20.68 -22.89 -7.13
C LEU A 188 -20.74 -23.87 -8.29
N LEU A 189 -21.16 -25.11 -8.01
CA LEU A 189 -21.47 -26.10 -9.04
C LEU A 189 -22.85 -26.70 -8.74
N ILE A 190 -23.75 -26.59 -9.70
CA ILE A 190 -25.05 -27.27 -9.73
C ILE A 190 -24.98 -28.26 -10.90
N GLU A 191 -24.74 -29.53 -10.59
CA GLU A 191 -24.50 -30.58 -11.59
C GLU A 191 -25.76 -30.91 -12.39
N ASN A 192 -26.93 -30.83 -11.76
CA ASN A 192 -28.24 -30.91 -12.39
C ASN A 192 -29.23 -29.96 -11.71
N THR A 193 -29.73 -28.97 -12.45
CA THR A 193 -30.65 -27.94 -11.93
C THR A 193 -32.03 -28.47 -11.55
N GLN A 194 -32.37 -29.70 -11.95
CA GLN A 194 -33.65 -30.34 -11.62
C GLN A 194 -33.52 -31.39 -10.50
N ASP A 195 -32.33 -31.53 -9.91
CA ASP A 195 -32.08 -32.42 -8.77
C ASP A 195 -31.73 -31.60 -7.52
N ALA A 196 -32.55 -31.73 -6.47
CA ALA A 196 -32.35 -31.04 -5.20
C ALA A 196 -31.01 -31.38 -4.53
N ASN A 197 -30.46 -32.59 -4.75
CA ASN A 197 -29.18 -32.96 -4.15
C ASN A 197 -28.00 -32.20 -4.77
N SER A 198 -28.13 -31.74 -6.03
CA SER A 198 -27.09 -30.95 -6.71
C SER A 198 -26.87 -29.57 -6.09
N TYR A 199 -27.78 -29.11 -5.22
CA TYR A 199 -27.71 -27.83 -4.51
C TYR A 199 -27.04 -27.95 -3.13
N LYS A 200 -26.78 -29.20 -2.69
CA LYS A 200 -26.13 -29.51 -1.43
C LYS A 200 -24.67 -29.85 -1.68
N SER A 201 -23.79 -29.32 -0.84
CA SER A 201 -22.39 -29.73 -0.82
C SER A 201 -21.81 -29.57 0.57
N ASP A 202 -21.01 -30.54 0.99
CA ASP A 202 -20.15 -30.44 2.17
C ASP A 202 -18.66 -30.37 1.77
N THR A 203 -18.37 -30.25 0.47
CA THR A 203 -17.01 -30.16 -0.06
C THR A 203 -16.37 -28.82 0.28
N GLN A 204 -15.18 -28.85 0.87
CA GLN A 204 -14.43 -27.64 1.17
C GLN A 204 -14.08 -26.86 -0.11
N GLY A 205 -14.43 -25.58 -0.15
CA GLY A 205 -14.22 -24.72 -1.32
C GLY A 205 -15.39 -24.67 -2.30
N ARG A 206 -16.41 -25.52 -2.15
CA ARG A 206 -17.67 -25.48 -2.90
C ARG A 206 -18.77 -24.83 -2.07
N ILE A 207 -19.63 -24.05 -2.71
CA ILE A 207 -20.81 -23.44 -2.06
C ILE A 207 -21.88 -24.50 -1.87
N ASN A 208 -22.43 -24.53 -0.66
CA ASN A 208 -23.71 -25.19 -0.40
C ASN A 208 -24.84 -24.20 -0.71
N TYR A 209 -25.49 -24.35 -1.87
CA TYR A 209 -26.46 -23.37 -2.35
C TYR A 209 -27.64 -23.21 -1.37
N GLU A 210 -28.19 -24.33 -0.93
CA GLU A 210 -29.35 -24.37 -0.03
C GLU A 210 -29.07 -23.66 1.31
N ARG A 211 -27.87 -23.82 1.88
CA ARG A 211 -27.51 -23.22 3.18
C ARG A 211 -26.93 -21.81 3.08
N GLU A 212 -26.18 -21.50 2.02
CA GLU A 212 -25.38 -20.27 1.94
C GLU A 212 -26.02 -19.16 1.08
N VAL A 213 -26.85 -19.51 0.08
CA VAL A 213 -27.46 -18.52 -0.83
C VAL A 213 -28.80 -18.02 -0.30
N ASP A 214 -29.58 -18.90 0.34
CA ASP A 214 -30.89 -18.59 0.95
C ASP A 214 -31.92 -18.08 -0.07
N ASP A 215 -31.96 -18.71 -1.25
CA ASP A 215 -33.01 -18.51 -2.26
C ASP A 215 -34.04 -19.66 -2.18
N ASP A 216 -35.31 -19.37 -2.47
CA ASP A 216 -36.34 -20.41 -2.64
C ASP A 216 -35.98 -21.35 -3.79
N LEU A 217 -35.59 -22.58 -3.45
CA LEU A 217 -35.20 -23.63 -4.41
C LEU A 217 -36.30 -23.90 -5.44
N THR A 218 -37.57 -23.77 -5.07
CA THR A 218 -38.70 -24.00 -5.98
C THR A 218 -38.72 -22.97 -7.10
N SER A 219 -38.52 -21.69 -6.74
CA SER A 219 -38.38 -20.59 -7.69
C SER A 219 -37.11 -20.74 -8.55
N CYS A 220 -36.00 -21.21 -7.98
CA CYS A 220 -34.78 -21.52 -8.74
C CYS A 220 -35.00 -22.60 -9.79
N PHE A 221 -35.63 -23.72 -9.44
CA PHE A 221 -35.95 -24.80 -10.38
C PHE A 221 -36.75 -24.30 -11.56
N LYS A 222 -37.78 -23.48 -11.29
CA LYS A 222 -38.61 -22.88 -12.33
C LYS A 222 -37.79 -21.96 -13.24
N LYS A 223 -36.95 -21.10 -12.67
CA LYS A 223 -36.07 -20.18 -13.43
C LYS A 223 -35.12 -20.95 -14.37
N TYR A 224 -34.45 -22.00 -13.90
CA TYR A 224 -33.56 -22.81 -14.75
C TYR A 224 -34.32 -23.58 -15.82
N LYS A 225 -35.51 -24.10 -15.49
CA LYS A 225 -36.39 -24.80 -16.45
C LYS A 225 -36.85 -23.87 -17.58
N ASP A 226 -37.28 -22.66 -17.24
CA ASP A 226 -37.70 -21.64 -18.22
C ASP A 226 -36.54 -21.23 -19.13
N GLN A 227 -35.31 -21.17 -18.59
CA GLN A 227 -34.09 -20.87 -19.35
C GLN A 227 -33.50 -22.07 -20.10
N LYS A 228 -34.05 -23.28 -19.88
CA LYS A 228 -33.58 -24.57 -20.39
C LYS A 228 -32.12 -24.87 -20.04
N ILE A 229 -31.71 -24.53 -18.82
CA ILE A 229 -30.36 -24.79 -18.30
C ILE A 229 -30.39 -26.08 -17.48
N ILE A 230 -29.55 -27.04 -17.86
CA ILE A 230 -29.42 -28.35 -17.19
C ILE A 230 -28.43 -28.27 -16.04
N SER A 231 -27.35 -27.49 -16.17
CA SER A 231 -26.31 -27.40 -15.15
C SER A 231 -25.59 -26.06 -15.21
N GLU A 232 -25.01 -25.64 -14.07
CA GLU A 232 -24.35 -24.35 -13.94
C GLU A 232 -23.11 -24.43 -13.05
N LEU A 233 -22.06 -23.72 -13.47
CA LEU A 233 -20.81 -23.56 -12.75
C LEU A 233 -20.46 -22.07 -12.67
N ILE A 234 -20.11 -21.61 -11.48
CA ILE A 234 -19.56 -20.27 -11.23
C ILE A 234 -18.22 -20.42 -10.50
N VAL A 235 -17.13 -19.96 -11.11
CA VAL A 235 -15.79 -19.99 -10.52
C VAL A 235 -15.29 -18.57 -10.31
N PRO A 236 -14.92 -18.16 -9.08
CA PRO A 236 -14.38 -16.82 -8.84
C PRO A 236 -12.98 -16.68 -9.42
N ILE A 237 -12.69 -15.48 -9.92
CA ILE A 237 -11.36 -15.03 -10.36
C ILE A 237 -10.78 -14.17 -9.25
N ILE A 238 -9.77 -14.70 -8.56
CA ILE A 238 -9.19 -14.09 -7.38
C ILE A 238 -7.78 -13.63 -7.72
N TYR A 239 -7.59 -12.32 -7.80
CA TYR A 239 -6.29 -11.70 -7.97
C TYR A 239 -5.61 -11.53 -6.61
N THR A 240 -4.39 -12.04 -6.46
CA THR A 240 -3.57 -11.78 -5.27
C THR A 240 -2.59 -10.66 -5.60
N ASN A 241 -2.63 -9.56 -4.84
CA ASN A 241 -1.67 -8.47 -5.02
C ASN A 241 -0.30 -8.80 -4.38
N HIS A 242 0.67 -7.88 -4.48
CA HIS A 242 2.01 -8.08 -3.89
C HIS A 242 2.02 -8.10 -2.35
N GLN A 243 0.91 -7.82 -1.68
CA GLN A 243 0.74 -7.87 -0.23
C GLN A 243 0.00 -9.13 0.24
N ASP A 244 -0.15 -10.13 -0.64
CA ASP A 244 -0.93 -11.34 -0.40
C ASP A 244 -2.44 -11.10 -0.14
N GLU A 245 -2.96 -9.92 -0.46
CA GLU A 245 -4.39 -9.63 -0.36
C GLU A 245 -5.15 -10.30 -1.52
N GLN A 246 -6.22 -11.01 -1.18
CA GLN A 246 -7.11 -11.67 -2.14
C GLN A 246 -8.23 -10.72 -2.60
N ILE A 247 -8.24 -10.46 -3.90
CA ILE A 247 -9.14 -9.49 -4.53
C ILE A 247 -10.04 -10.21 -5.56
N PRO A 248 -11.35 -10.36 -5.31
CA PRO A 248 -12.26 -10.99 -6.25
C PRO A 248 -12.57 -10.04 -7.41
N ILE A 249 -11.91 -10.22 -8.56
CA ILE A 249 -12.00 -9.31 -9.70
C ILE A 249 -13.10 -9.70 -10.71
N GLY A 250 -13.57 -10.95 -10.67
CA GLY A 250 -14.59 -11.44 -11.59
C GLY A 250 -14.93 -12.91 -11.40
N TYR A 251 -15.63 -13.48 -12.37
CA TYR A 251 -16.05 -14.87 -12.36
C TYR A 251 -16.05 -15.48 -13.77
N PHE A 252 -15.88 -16.80 -13.84
CA PHE A 252 -16.36 -17.62 -14.94
C PHE A 252 -17.79 -18.06 -14.61
N LEU A 253 -18.68 -17.97 -15.59
CA LEU A 253 -20.01 -18.56 -15.58
C LEU A 253 -20.09 -19.52 -16.77
N ILE A 254 -20.41 -20.77 -16.50
CA ILE A 254 -20.65 -21.78 -17.52
C ILE A 254 -22.02 -22.40 -17.25
N GLN A 255 -22.89 -22.35 -18.26
CA GLN A 255 -24.22 -22.93 -18.20
C GLN A 255 -24.40 -23.90 -19.36
N SER A 256 -24.74 -25.14 -19.05
CA SER A 256 -25.05 -26.13 -20.08
C SER A 256 -26.54 -26.27 -20.29
N LYS A 257 -26.94 -26.48 -21.55
CA LYS A 257 -28.31 -26.84 -21.93
C LYS A 257 -28.48 -28.32 -22.23
N ASP A 258 -27.37 -29.07 -22.32
CA ASP A 258 -27.37 -30.43 -22.89
C ASP A 258 -26.68 -31.47 -21.99
N GLN A 259 -25.86 -31.05 -21.01
CA GLN A 259 -25.08 -31.97 -20.17
C GLN A 259 -25.04 -31.55 -18.70
N ASN A 260 -24.72 -32.50 -17.83
CA ASN A 260 -24.40 -32.24 -16.42
C ASN A 260 -22.93 -31.84 -16.32
N LEU A 261 -22.65 -30.65 -15.81
CA LEU A 261 -21.29 -30.26 -15.45
C LEU A 261 -20.82 -31.08 -14.24
N THR A 262 -19.52 -31.36 -14.20
CA THR A 262 -18.93 -32.23 -13.17
C THR A 262 -17.89 -31.50 -12.34
N GLU A 263 -17.59 -32.07 -11.18
CA GLU A 263 -16.51 -31.61 -10.31
C GLU A 263 -15.13 -31.59 -11.02
N ALA A 264 -14.88 -32.54 -11.92
CA ALA A 264 -13.64 -32.57 -12.71
C ALA A 264 -13.54 -31.34 -13.63
N TYR A 265 -14.64 -30.95 -14.27
CA TYR A 265 -14.70 -29.76 -15.10
C TYR A 265 -14.56 -28.48 -14.28
N ALA A 266 -15.17 -28.41 -13.09
CA ALA A 266 -15.00 -27.28 -12.17
C ALA A 266 -13.52 -27.04 -11.83
N LYS A 267 -12.76 -28.12 -11.56
CA LYS A 267 -11.31 -28.04 -11.31
C LYS A 267 -10.51 -27.56 -12.53
N GLU A 268 -10.88 -27.99 -13.73
CA GLU A 268 -10.26 -27.48 -14.97
C GLU A 268 -10.43 -25.96 -15.09
N ILE A 269 -11.64 -25.46 -14.86
CA ILE A 269 -11.92 -24.02 -14.93
C ILE A 269 -11.20 -23.26 -13.82
N GLN A 270 -11.06 -23.83 -12.62
CA GLN A 270 -10.24 -23.23 -11.56
C GLN A 270 -8.77 -23.10 -11.96
N ILE A 271 -8.20 -24.08 -12.67
CA ILE A 271 -6.83 -24.00 -13.19
C ILE A 271 -6.74 -22.87 -14.21
N GLN A 272 -7.69 -22.78 -15.15
CA GLN A 272 -7.73 -21.70 -16.13
C GLN A 272 -7.87 -20.31 -15.49
N ALA A 273 -8.65 -20.20 -14.40
CA ALA A 273 -8.79 -18.96 -13.64
C ALA A 273 -7.46 -18.53 -13.00
N LYS A 274 -6.69 -19.49 -12.45
CA LYS A 274 -5.35 -19.24 -11.90
C LYS A 274 -4.37 -18.79 -13.01
N ASP A 275 -4.33 -19.50 -14.13
CA ASP A 275 -3.46 -19.16 -15.26
C ASP A 275 -3.75 -17.75 -15.80
N MET A 276 -5.03 -17.38 -15.87
CA MET A 276 -5.45 -16.04 -16.29
C MET A 276 -4.98 -14.97 -15.30
N VAL A 277 -5.08 -15.22 -13.99
CA VAL A 277 -4.59 -14.29 -12.96
C VAL A 277 -3.09 -14.10 -13.07
N GLU A 278 -2.31 -15.16 -13.30
CA GLU A 278 -0.86 -15.04 -13.49
C GLU A 278 -0.51 -14.21 -14.73
N ARG A 279 -1.20 -14.41 -15.86
CA ARG A 279 -1.03 -13.55 -17.05
C ARG A 279 -1.37 -12.10 -16.80
N ILE A 280 -2.43 -11.82 -16.01
CA ILE A 280 -2.78 -10.46 -15.60
C ILE A 280 -1.66 -9.86 -14.75
N LYS A 281 -1.10 -10.61 -13.78
CA LYS A 281 0.03 -10.16 -12.95
C LYS A 281 1.26 -9.84 -13.81
N GLU A 282 1.66 -10.75 -14.69
CA GLU A 282 2.80 -10.57 -15.59
C GLU A 282 2.62 -9.32 -16.45
N SER A 283 1.44 -9.17 -17.06
CA SER A 283 1.15 -8.05 -17.94
C SER A 283 1.06 -6.72 -17.18
N ASN A 284 0.64 -6.76 -15.91
CA ASN A 284 0.56 -5.60 -15.02
C ASN A 284 1.91 -5.28 -14.34
N THR A 285 2.93 -6.11 -14.49
CA THR A 285 4.24 -5.87 -13.91
C THR A 285 5.08 -4.98 -14.83
N MET A 286 5.77 -4.00 -14.26
CA MET A 286 6.76 -3.17 -14.94
C MET A 286 8.09 -3.24 -14.19
N LYS A 287 9.18 -3.32 -14.96
CA LYS A 287 10.55 -3.24 -14.42
C LYS A 287 11.28 -2.04 -15.04
N THR A 288 11.86 -1.21 -14.19
CA THR A 288 12.71 -0.08 -14.59
C THR A 288 14.14 -0.34 -14.10
N THR A 289 15.13 -0.26 -14.99
CA THR A 289 16.55 -0.54 -14.70
C THR A 289 17.37 0.73 -14.41
N GLU A 290 16.73 1.89 -14.37
CA GLU A 290 17.37 3.17 -14.03
C GLU A 290 17.92 3.18 -12.60
N ARG A 291 18.78 4.16 -12.31
CA ARG A 291 19.42 4.34 -11.01
C ARG A 291 18.82 5.55 -10.32
N PHE A 292 18.21 5.32 -9.16
CA PHE A 292 17.59 6.37 -8.37
C PHE A 292 18.38 6.64 -7.10
N GLN A 293 18.57 7.92 -6.78
CA GLN A 293 19.41 8.35 -5.68
C GLN A 293 18.79 8.00 -4.32
N ILE A 294 19.57 7.38 -3.44
CA ILE A 294 19.26 7.31 -2.01
C ILE A 294 19.78 8.59 -1.36
N LEU A 295 18.90 9.31 -0.66
CA LEU A 295 19.22 10.54 0.07
C LEU A 295 19.63 10.23 1.52
N GLU A 296 18.93 9.31 2.16
CA GLU A 296 19.21 8.85 3.52
C GLU A 296 19.03 7.34 3.60
N ALA A 297 19.84 6.67 4.42
CA ALA A 297 19.72 5.24 4.68
C ALA A 297 19.84 4.93 6.17
N SER A 298 19.16 3.88 6.62
CA SER A 298 19.21 3.32 7.97
C SER A 298 19.09 1.82 7.87
N LYS A 299 19.27 1.09 8.97
CA LYS A 299 19.10 -0.38 8.96
C LYS A 299 17.74 -0.82 8.43
N ASP A 300 16.68 -0.08 8.72
CA ASP A 300 15.30 -0.51 8.47
C ASP A 300 14.60 0.31 7.38
N GLY A 301 15.26 1.27 6.75
CA GLY A 301 14.58 2.18 5.83
C GLY A 301 15.50 3.13 5.09
N ILE A 302 15.00 3.63 3.96
CA ILE A 302 15.70 4.55 3.08
C ILE A 302 14.79 5.71 2.66
N LYS A 303 15.40 6.85 2.34
CA LYS A 303 14.76 7.99 1.66
C LYS A 303 15.30 8.04 0.24
N VAL A 304 14.43 7.97 -0.77
CA VAL A 304 14.82 7.87 -2.19
C VAL A 304 14.22 9.01 -2.99
N LYS A 305 14.96 9.47 -4.00
CA LYS A 305 14.48 10.41 -5.03
C LYS A 305 14.28 9.67 -6.35
N ILE A 306 13.05 9.72 -6.88
CA ILE A 306 12.64 9.12 -8.15
C ILE A 306 12.29 10.23 -9.14
N ASP A 307 12.92 10.21 -10.30
CA ASP A 307 12.72 11.15 -11.40
C ASP A 307 12.06 10.52 -12.64
N HIS A 308 11.75 9.23 -12.61
CA HIS A 308 11.09 8.54 -13.72
C HIS A 308 9.58 8.88 -13.78
N PRO A 309 9.07 9.45 -14.90
CA PRO A 309 7.68 9.94 -15.02
C PRO A 309 6.61 8.90 -14.62
N HIS A 310 6.69 7.68 -15.15
CA HIS A 310 5.72 6.63 -14.80
C HIS A 310 5.75 6.26 -13.31
N LEU A 311 6.93 6.13 -12.69
CA LEU A 311 7.04 5.79 -11.27
C LEU A 311 6.53 6.92 -10.38
N ILE A 312 6.71 8.17 -10.79
CA ILE A 312 6.13 9.35 -10.12
C ILE A 312 4.60 9.25 -10.06
N GLU A 313 3.96 8.69 -11.09
CA GLU A 313 2.50 8.53 -11.15
C GLU A 313 1.98 7.27 -10.45
N THR A 314 2.71 6.15 -10.51
CA THR A 314 2.21 4.84 -10.05
C THR A 314 2.61 4.49 -8.62
N LEU A 315 3.84 4.80 -8.19
CA LEU A 315 4.31 4.44 -6.84
C LEU A 315 3.47 5.08 -5.72
N PRO A 316 2.99 6.32 -5.81
CA PRO A 316 2.12 6.90 -4.77
C PRO A 316 0.85 6.08 -4.50
N LYS A 317 0.35 5.36 -5.52
CA LYS A 317 -0.86 4.53 -5.43
C LYS A 317 -0.58 3.15 -4.86
N GLN A 318 0.69 2.74 -4.79
CA GLN A 318 1.11 1.42 -4.32
C GLN A 318 1.63 1.48 -2.90
N ASP A 319 1.37 0.45 -2.12
CA ASP A 319 1.88 0.39 -0.74
C ASP A 319 3.27 -0.20 -0.64
N ALA A 320 3.69 -0.97 -1.65
CA ALA A 320 4.99 -1.60 -1.67
C ALA A 320 5.46 -1.86 -3.11
N PHE A 321 6.76 -2.04 -3.26
CA PHE A 321 7.38 -2.45 -4.51
C PHE A 321 8.72 -3.14 -4.24
N VAL A 322 9.23 -3.87 -5.22
CA VAL A 322 10.52 -4.57 -5.13
C VAL A 322 11.58 -3.76 -5.86
N PHE A 323 12.79 -3.71 -5.31
CA PHE A 323 13.92 -3.05 -5.95
C PHE A 323 15.24 -3.62 -5.42
N ASP A 324 16.32 -3.31 -6.12
CA ASP A 324 17.67 -3.63 -5.68
C ASP A 324 18.32 -2.40 -5.06
N ILE A 325 18.97 -2.58 -3.92
CA ILE A 325 19.90 -1.61 -3.34
C ILE A 325 21.30 -1.98 -3.79
N PHE A 326 21.98 -1.06 -4.48
CA PHE A 326 23.35 -1.27 -4.93
C PHE A 326 24.32 -0.38 -4.16
N PHE A 327 25.31 -1.00 -3.53
CA PHE A 327 26.50 -0.33 -3.01
C PHE A 327 27.63 -0.48 -4.03
N LYS A 328 28.42 0.58 -4.24
CA LYS A 328 29.57 0.54 -5.15
C LYS A 328 30.46 -0.68 -4.87
N MET A 329 30.82 -1.43 -5.93
CA MET A 329 31.67 -2.63 -5.87
C MET A 329 31.09 -3.84 -5.12
N GLN A 330 29.78 -3.86 -4.84
CA GLN A 330 29.13 -5.00 -4.18
C GLN A 330 27.99 -5.55 -5.04
N ALA A 331 27.61 -6.80 -4.77
CA ALA A 331 26.40 -7.37 -5.35
C ALA A 331 25.15 -6.61 -4.87
N PRO A 332 24.15 -6.40 -5.75
CA PRO A 332 22.89 -5.78 -5.37
C PRO A 332 22.18 -6.59 -4.28
N PHE A 333 21.38 -5.92 -3.48
CA PHE A 333 20.54 -6.49 -2.43
C PHE A 333 19.08 -6.27 -2.81
N THR A 334 18.36 -7.33 -3.17
CA THR A 334 16.94 -7.23 -3.54
C THR A 334 16.08 -7.14 -2.30
N VAL A 335 15.18 -6.16 -2.26
CA VAL A 335 14.36 -5.85 -1.08
C VAL A 335 12.92 -5.56 -1.49
N HIS A 336 12.00 -5.98 -0.65
CA HIS A 336 10.61 -5.52 -0.69
C HIS A 336 10.46 -4.27 0.19
N GLY A 337 10.18 -3.12 -0.42
CA GLY A 337 10.04 -1.86 0.32
C GLY A 337 8.60 -1.45 0.50
N LEU A 338 8.21 -1.16 1.75
CA LEU A 338 6.92 -0.57 2.08
C LEU A 338 6.99 0.95 2.02
N ILE A 339 6.11 1.59 1.26
CA ILE A 339 6.02 3.05 1.16
C ILE A 339 5.31 3.59 2.40
N ARG A 340 6.04 4.33 3.25
CA ARG A 340 5.48 4.91 4.49
C ARG A 340 4.99 6.32 4.31
N TRP A 341 5.65 7.10 3.45
CA TRP A 341 5.23 8.44 3.07
C TRP A 341 5.87 8.82 1.73
N PHE A 342 5.27 9.81 1.07
CA PHE A 342 5.85 10.43 -0.10
C PHE A 342 5.56 11.93 -0.14
N THR A 343 6.33 12.63 -0.96
CA THR A 343 6.14 14.04 -1.31
C THR A 343 6.78 14.30 -2.68
N LYS A 344 6.59 15.49 -3.24
CA LYS A 344 7.24 15.91 -4.48
C LYS A 344 8.13 17.12 -4.24
N ASP A 345 9.31 17.11 -4.85
CA ASP A 345 10.22 18.27 -4.85
C ASP A 345 9.73 19.36 -5.82
N ALA A 346 10.43 20.50 -5.86
CA ALA A 346 10.10 21.63 -6.73
C ALA A 346 10.14 21.28 -8.24
N ASN A 347 10.86 20.22 -8.62
CA ASN A 347 10.96 19.73 -9.99
C ASN A 347 9.98 18.58 -10.26
N ASN A 348 9.00 18.36 -9.37
CA ASN A 348 8.01 17.28 -9.45
C ASN A 348 8.63 15.87 -9.38
N HIS A 349 9.88 15.72 -8.89
CA HIS A 349 10.44 14.41 -8.58
C HIS A 349 9.80 13.86 -7.30
N LEU A 350 9.56 12.55 -7.28
CA LEU A 350 8.96 11.87 -6.16
C LEU A 350 10.02 11.55 -5.10
N ILE A 351 9.80 12.03 -3.88
CA ILE A 351 10.60 11.71 -2.71
C ILE A 351 9.84 10.69 -1.87
N LEU A 352 10.43 9.51 -1.69
CA LEU A 352 9.81 8.38 -0.99
C LEU A 352 10.53 8.09 0.33
N GLY A 353 9.75 7.89 1.40
CA GLY A 353 10.22 7.22 2.61
C GLY A 353 9.80 5.77 2.63
N ILE A 354 10.78 4.88 2.56
CA ILE A 354 10.57 3.44 2.39
C ILE A 354 11.08 2.70 3.63
N GLU A 355 10.27 1.78 4.14
CA GLU A 355 10.68 0.79 5.13
C GLU A 355 11.10 -0.50 4.41
N LEU A 356 12.27 -1.03 4.77
CA LEU A 356 12.80 -2.25 4.19
C LEU A 356 12.16 -3.45 4.90
N SER A 357 11.35 -4.21 4.17
CA SER A 357 10.66 -5.40 4.66
C SER A 357 11.18 -6.65 3.93
N GLY A 358 11.15 -7.79 4.61
CA GLY A 358 11.53 -9.09 4.02
C GLY A 358 12.94 -9.56 4.36
N LYS A 359 13.08 -10.88 4.42
CA LYS A 359 14.37 -11.56 4.38
C LYS A 359 14.77 -11.63 2.91
N SER A 360 15.95 -11.17 2.55
CA SER A 360 16.52 -11.56 1.26
C SER A 360 16.54 -13.09 1.21
N ASP A 361 16.18 -13.66 0.07
CA ASP A 361 16.25 -15.11 -0.17
C ASP A 361 17.68 -15.64 -0.08
N LEU A 362 18.68 -14.76 -0.22
CA LEU A 362 20.09 -15.06 -0.11
C LEU A 362 20.61 -14.86 1.33
N PRO A 363 21.19 -15.90 1.96
CA PRO A 363 21.82 -15.81 3.26
C PRO A 363 22.93 -14.75 3.29
N GLY A 364 22.96 -13.92 4.35
CA GLY A 364 24.03 -12.94 4.60
C GLY A 364 23.86 -11.57 3.96
N GLU A 365 22.93 -11.38 3.01
CA GLU A 365 22.75 -10.07 2.37
C GLU A 365 22.30 -8.98 3.33
N ARG A 366 21.41 -9.34 4.27
CA ARG A 366 20.97 -8.42 5.33
C ARG A 366 22.13 -7.99 6.23
N ALA A 367 23.02 -8.92 6.59
CA ALA A 367 24.20 -8.62 7.40
C ALA A 367 25.20 -7.73 6.65
N ARG A 368 25.37 -7.95 5.33
CA ARG A 368 26.17 -7.09 4.45
C ARG A 368 25.59 -5.67 4.40
N TYR A 369 24.27 -5.56 4.20
CA TYR A 369 23.57 -4.26 4.23
C TYR A 369 23.83 -3.53 5.54
N GLU A 370 23.59 -4.18 6.68
CA GLU A 370 23.79 -3.57 7.99
C GLU A 370 25.25 -3.14 8.24
N SER A 371 26.21 -3.93 7.75
CA SER A 371 27.64 -3.59 7.83
C SER A 371 27.98 -2.35 7.01
N ASN A 372 27.41 -2.21 5.81
CA ASN A 372 27.59 -1.01 4.99
C ASN A 372 26.96 0.22 5.64
N ILE A 373 25.76 0.08 6.23
CA ILE A 373 25.13 1.18 6.99
C ILE A 373 26.01 1.60 8.18
N ALA A 374 26.62 0.63 8.88
CA ALA A 374 27.57 0.94 9.95
C ALA A 374 28.84 1.65 9.45
N ALA A 375 29.29 1.37 8.23
CA ALA A 375 30.43 2.06 7.62
C ALA A 375 30.10 3.53 7.28
N LEU A 376 28.89 3.81 6.77
CA LEU A 376 28.41 5.18 6.53
C LEU A 376 28.44 6.04 7.80
N ASN A 377 28.11 5.44 8.96
CA ASN A 377 28.19 6.10 10.26
C ASN A 377 29.63 6.52 10.63
N LYS A 378 30.61 5.65 10.36
CA LYS A 378 32.03 5.92 10.66
C LYS A 378 32.59 7.03 9.77
N GLU A 379 32.24 7.05 8.48
CA GLU A 379 32.67 8.10 7.55
C GLU A 379 32.15 9.49 7.97
N GLN A 380 30.89 9.58 8.42
CA GLN A 380 30.36 10.85 8.92
C GLN A 380 31.08 11.31 10.20
N SER A 381 31.33 10.39 11.13
CA SER A 381 32.00 10.69 12.39
C SER A 381 33.44 11.16 12.19
N ALA A 382 34.10 10.71 11.12
CA ALA A 382 35.44 11.15 10.73
C ALA A 382 35.45 12.50 9.97
N SER A 383 34.35 12.87 9.32
CA SER A 383 34.21 14.14 8.58
C SER A 383 33.88 15.35 9.48
N LEU A 384 33.51 15.08 10.75
CA LEU A 384 33.13 16.07 11.77
C LEU A 384 34.25 16.35 12.78
N LYS A 385 35.41 15.71 12.61
CA LYS A 385 36.67 16.04 13.30
C LYS A 385 37.57 16.78 12.32
#